data_AF-A0A538NJR6-F1
#
_entry.id   AF-A0A538NJR6-F1
#
_cell.length_a   1.000
_cell.length_b   1.000
_cell.length_c   1.000
_cell.angle_alpha   90.00
_cell.angle_beta   90.00
_cell.angle_gamma   90.00
#
_symmetry.space_group_name_H-M   'P 1'
#
loop_
_entity.id
_entity.type
_entity.pdbx_description
1 polymer ?
#
loop_
_entity_poly.entity_id
_entity_poly.type
_entity_poly.pdbx_seq_one_letter_code
_entity_poly.pdbx_strand_id
1 'polypeptide(L)'
;MRNMRIWKILVPAFLICSVAFAVQSPLPFSTVFKGQDQFNRLVTKAKSGNWSSLPIGERTAVVGQALTGTRYKHFTLEIDNRIETPSVNFQGMDCWTFFEIALSFARMLNEPQSNWTPERLLHYIELDRYRSGECTGEYLSRLHYLEDWLYDNDRRGLVVARAARAHGSQRFIAPALSDSKEPRRWN
;
A
#
# COMPACT_ATOMS: atom_id res chain seq x y z
N MET A 1 -64.53 8.41 -47.34
CA MET A 1 -63.57 9.41 -46.80
C MET A 1 -62.87 8.81 -45.60
N ARG A 2 -61.55 8.65 -45.71
CA ARG A 2 -60.64 8.00 -44.77
C ARG A 2 -60.31 8.99 -43.65
N ASN A 3 -60.46 8.61 -42.38
CA ASN A 3 -59.82 9.35 -41.28
C ASN A 3 -59.36 8.37 -40.18
N MET A 4 -58.08 8.02 -40.30
CA MET A 4 -57.26 7.33 -39.30
C MET A 4 -56.70 8.38 -38.33
N ARG A 5 -56.81 8.20 -37.00
CA ARG A 5 -55.92 8.83 -35.99
C ARG A 5 -55.85 7.92 -34.75
N ILE A 6 -54.94 6.95 -34.71
CA ILE A 6 -53.57 6.99 -34.16
C ILE A 6 -53.59 7.06 -32.62
N TRP A 7 -53.47 5.86 -32.02
CA TRP A 7 -53.26 5.62 -30.59
C TRP A 7 -51.86 6.11 -30.21
N LYS A 8 -51.77 7.10 -29.31
CA LYS A 8 -50.50 7.53 -28.74
C LYS A 8 -50.03 6.49 -27.72
N ILE A 9 -49.08 5.65 -28.10
CA ILE A 9 -48.32 4.80 -27.19
C ILE A 9 -47.26 5.69 -26.53
N LEU A 10 -47.39 5.96 -25.23
CA LEU A 10 -46.38 6.60 -24.41
C LEU A 10 -45.30 5.56 -24.08
N VAL A 11 -44.14 5.66 -24.72
CA VAL A 11 -42.95 4.89 -24.37
C VAL A 11 -42.20 5.65 -23.26
N PRO A 12 -41.98 5.08 -22.07
CA PRO A 12 -41.14 5.73 -21.07
C PRO A 12 -39.68 5.64 -21.51
N ALA A 13 -39.06 6.79 -21.74
CA ALA A 13 -37.63 6.88 -22.02
C ALA A 13 -36.85 6.56 -20.74
N PHE A 14 -36.32 5.34 -20.66
CA PHE A 14 -35.41 4.92 -19.59
C PHE A 14 -34.06 5.61 -19.84
N LEU A 15 -33.79 6.68 -19.09
CA LEU A 15 -32.52 7.41 -19.16
C LEU A 15 -31.45 6.55 -18.45
N ILE A 16 -30.75 5.71 -19.20
CA ILE A 16 -29.59 4.97 -18.69
C ILE A 16 -28.45 5.98 -18.52
N CYS A 17 -28.35 6.56 -17.32
CA CYS A 17 -27.21 7.38 -16.94
C CYS A 17 -25.99 6.46 -16.83
N SER A 18 -25.21 6.37 -17.91
CA SER A 18 -23.98 5.59 -17.93
C SER A 18 -22.95 6.33 -17.10
N VAL A 19 -22.74 5.89 -15.86
CA VAL A 19 -21.62 6.34 -15.04
C VAL A 19 -20.38 5.67 -15.63
N ALA A 20 -19.69 6.37 -16.53
CA ALA A 20 -18.39 5.93 -17.02
C ALA A 20 -17.41 6.05 -15.83
N PHE A 21 -17.10 4.92 -15.18
CA PHE A 21 -15.97 4.84 -14.28
C PHE A 21 -14.72 5.08 -15.13
N ALA A 22 -14.14 6.27 -15.02
CA ALA A 22 -12.85 6.56 -15.63
C ALA A 22 -11.79 5.73 -14.88
N VAL A 23 -11.39 4.60 -15.47
CA VAL A 23 -10.23 3.86 -15.00
C VAL A 23 -9.01 4.77 -15.24
N GLN A 24 -8.46 5.36 -14.19
CA GLN A 24 -7.22 6.12 -14.29
C GLN A 24 -6.11 5.18 -14.74
N SER A 25 -5.37 5.58 -15.78
CA SER A 25 -4.20 4.83 -16.25
C SER A 25 -3.18 4.70 -15.13
N PRO A 26 -2.56 3.53 -14.94
CA PRO A 26 -1.54 3.34 -13.91
C PRO A 26 -0.35 4.25 -14.16
N LEU A 27 0.29 4.70 -13.08
CA LEU A 27 1.51 5.52 -13.16
C LEU A 27 2.66 4.72 -13.80
N PRO A 28 3.61 5.39 -14.49
CA PRO A 28 4.80 4.74 -15.00
C PRO A 28 5.58 3.99 -13.92
N PHE A 29 6.17 2.84 -14.26
CA PHE A 29 6.93 2.04 -13.30
C PHE A 29 8.08 2.82 -12.64
N SER A 30 8.77 3.67 -13.41
CA SER A 30 9.84 4.55 -12.92
C SER A 30 9.37 5.60 -11.90
N THR A 31 8.06 5.88 -11.85
CA THR A 31 7.44 6.78 -10.87
C THR A 31 7.21 6.05 -9.55
N VAL A 32 6.67 4.82 -9.60
CA VAL A 32 6.32 4.03 -8.41
C VAL A 32 7.49 3.27 -7.80
N PHE A 33 8.54 2.99 -8.59
CA PHE A 33 9.71 2.24 -8.12
C PHE A 33 11.01 2.97 -8.45
N LYS A 34 11.70 3.47 -7.40
CA LYS A 34 12.95 4.22 -7.53
C LYS A 34 14.11 3.45 -6.89
N GLY A 35 15.22 3.36 -7.61
CA GLY A 35 16.46 2.74 -7.12
C GLY A 35 16.57 1.23 -7.39
N GLN A 36 16.33 0.82 -8.64
CA GLN A 36 16.48 -0.57 -9.10
C GLN A 36 17.84 -1.18 -8.72
N ASP A 37 18.93 -0.43 -8.81
CA ASP A 37 20.26 -0.94 -8.47
C ASP A 37 20.40 -1.28 -6.98
N GLN A 38 19.77 -0.50 -6.10
CA GLN A 38 19.77 -0.78 -4.67
C GLN A 38 18.93 -2.02 -4.36
N PHE A 39 17.78 -2.20 -5.03
CA PHE A 39 17.00 -3.43 -4.96
C PHE A 39 17.84 -4.63 -5.39
N ASN A 40 18.49 -4.55 -6.55
CA ASN A 40 19.35 -5.63 -7.06
C ASN A 40 20.49 -5.96 -6.10
N ARG A 41 21.14 -4.95 -5.51
CA ARG A 41 22.17 -5.15 -4.47
C ARG A 41 21.62 -5.86 -3.24
N LEU A 42 20.41 -5.51 -2.81
CA LEU A 42 19.75 -6.11 -1.65
C LEU A 42 19.37 -7.58 -1.93
N VAL A 43 18.88 -7.89 -3.14
CA VAL A 43 18.65 -9.27 -3.61
C VAL A 43 19.95 -10.08 -3.59
N THR A 44 21.05 -9.51 -4.10
CA THR A 44 22.36 -10.18 -4.07
C THR A 44 22.82 -10.48 -2.65
N LYS A 45 22.69 -9.52 -1.72
CA LYS A 45 23.00 -9.73 -0.29
C LYS A 45 22.11 -10.80 0.33
N ALA A 46 20.82 -10.81 0.00
CA ALA A 46 19.87 -11.79 0.49
C ALA A 46 20.22 -13.21 0.04
N LYS A 47 20.64 -13.37 -1.23
CA LYS A 47 21.13 -14.65 -1.77
C LYS A 47 22.41 -15.09 -1.06
N SER A 48 23.41 -14.21 -0.96
CA SER A 48 24.69 -14.56 -0.34
C SER A 48 24.57 -14.89 1.15
N GLY A 49 23.66 -14.20 1.85
CA GLY A 49 23.43 -14.39 3.28
C GLY A 49 22.37 -15.42 3.62
N ASN A 50 21.78 -16.11 2.63
CA ASN A 50 20.68 -17.06 2.80
C ASN A 50 19.52 -16.51 3.69
N TRP A 51 19.16 -15.23 3.50
CA TRP A 51 18.20 -14.55 4.39
C TRP A 51 16.81 -15.16 4.35
N SER A 52 16.42 -15.84 3.27
CA SER A 52 15.16 -16.57 3.17
C SER A 52 15.02 -17.72 4.17
N SER A 53 16.13 -18.21 4.76
CA SER A 53 16.10 -19.20 5.83
C SER A 53 15.83 -18.62 7.22
N LEU A 54 15.98 -17.30 7.39
CA LEU A 54 15.79 -16.63 8.67
C LEU A 54 14.32 -16.50 9.03
N PRO A 55 13.96 -16.58 10.33
CA PRO A 55 12.64 -16.20 10.82
C PRO A 55 12.28 -14.77 10.40
N ILE A 56 10.99 -14.47 10.17
CA ILE A 56 10.55 -13.19 9.61
C ILE A 56 11.07 -11.96 10.37
N GLY A 57 11.15 -12.03 11.71
CA GLY A 57 11.68 -10.92 12.53
C GLY A 57 13.17 -10.66 12.28
N GLU A 58 14.00 -11.72 12.32
CA GLU A 58 15.44 -11.63 12.01
C GLU A 58 15.68 -11.23 10.56
N ARG A 59 14.89 -11.79 9.64
CA ARG A 59 14.92 -11.46 8.21
C ARG A 59 14.63 -9.97 7.98
N THR A 60 13.61 -9.43 8.63
CA THR A 60 13.27 -8.00 8.57
C THR A 60 14.42 -7.15 9.11
N ALA A 61 15.04 -7.57 10.23
CA ALA A 61 16.14 -6.85 10.84
C ALA A 61 17.38 -6.80 9.93
N VAL A 62 17.79 -7.92 9.31
CA VAL A 62 18.96 -7.93 8.40
C VAL A 62 18.71 -7.11 7.13
N VAL A 63 17.48 -7.10 6.62
CA VAL A 63 17.09 -6.21 5.52
C VAL A 63 17.22 -4.75 5.93
N GLY A 64 16.67 -4.38 7.10
CA GLY A 64 16.77 -3.02 7.63
C GLY A 64 18.22 -2.58 7.83
N GLN A 65 19.08 -3.45 8.37
CA GLN A 65 20.51 -3.18 8.49
C GLN A 65 21.16 -2.94 7.12
N ALA A 66 20.81 -3.71 6.10
CA ALA A 66 21.35 -3.56 4.76
C ALA A 66 20.90 -2.28 4.03
N LEU A 67 19.85 -1.61 4.53
CA LEU A 67 19.36 -0.30 4.09
C LEU A 67 20.00 0.88 4.85
N THR A 68 20.84 0.61 5.85
CA THR A 68 21.61 1.65 6.56
C THR A 68 22.43 2.47 5.57
N GLY A 69 22.37 3.80 5.72
CA GLY A 69 23.04 4.74 4.83
C GLY A 69 22.16 5.27 3.68
N THR A 70 20.96 4.72 3.47
CA THR A 70 19.96 5.37 2.61
C THR A 70 19.56 6.72 3.21
N ARG A 71 19.47 7.76 2.39
CA ARG A 71 19.14 9.12 2.84
C ARG A 71 17.74 9.19 3.42
N TYR A 72 17.58 10.02 4.44
CA TYR A 72 16.26 10.39 4.93
C TYR A 72 15.55 11.32 3.93
N LYS A 73 14.29 11.04 3.59
CA LYS A 73 13.44 11.88 2.73
C LYS A 73 11.98 11.77 3.15
N HIS A 74 11.33 12.91 3.40
CA HIS A 74 9.89 12.98 3.71
C HIS A 74 9.04 13.04 2.43
N PHE A 75 7.72 12.84 2.54
CA PHE A 75 6.75 12.88 1.42
C PHE A 75 7.15 11.97 0.26
N THR A 76 7.68 10.78 0.57
CA THR A 76 8.14 9.82 -0.45
C THR A 76 6.99 9.09 -1.14
N LEU A 77 5.80 9.10 -0.52
CA LEU A 77 4.58 8.48 -1.04
C LEU A 77 3.71 9.44 -1.86
N GLU A 78 3.93 10.76 -1.75
CA GLU A 78 3.16 11.77 -2.48
C GLU A 78 3.75 11.94 -3.91
N ILE A 79 3.59 10.89 -4.72
CA ILE A 79 4.22 10.78 -6.04
C ILE A 79 3.34 11.27 -7.20
N ASP A 80 2.04 11.45 -6.95
CA ASP A 80 1.05 11.99 -7.88
C ASP A 80 -0.08 12.68 -7.11
N ASN A 81 -0.73 13.68 -7.72
CA ASN A 81 -1.78 14.47 -7.06
C ASN A 81 -3.18 13.85 -7.17
N ARG A 82 -3.34 12.76 -7.93
CA ARG A 82 -4.65 12.20 -8.29
C ARG A 82 -4.73 10.69 -8.14
N ILE A 83 -3.60 9.99 -8.15
CA ILE A 83 -3.55 8.53 -8.14
C ILE A 83 -2.72 8.09 -6.94
N GLU A 84 -3.39 7.52 -5.95
CA GLU A 84 -2.72 6.75 -4.90
C GLU A 84 -2.31 5.39 -5.48
N THR A 85 -1.06 4.97 -5.26
CA THR A 85 -0.57 3.68 -5.74
C THR A 85 0.60 3.18 -4.88
N PRO A 86 0.76 1.86 -4.69
CA PRO A 86 1.90 1.30 -3.97
C PRO A 86 3.21 1.77 -4.61
N SER A 87 4.16 2.16 -3.77
CA SER A 87 5.42 2.71 -4.23
C SER A 87 6.58 2.44 -3.27
N VAL A 88 7.77 2.37 -3.84
CA VAL A 88 9.05 2.10 -3.18
C VAL A 88 10.10 3.08 -3.67
N ASN A 89 10.85 3.67 -2.74
CA ASN A 89 11.92 4.59 -3.06
C ASN A 89 13.21 4.26 -2.30
N PHE A 90 14.10 3.52 -2.95
CA PHE A 90 15.42 3.21 -2.39
C PHE A 90 16.43 4.38 -2.47
N GLN A 91 16.08 5.51 -3.11
CA GLN A 91 16.92 6.71 -3.14
C GLN A 91 16.73 7.62 -1.91
N GLY A 92 15.63 7.42 -1.17
CA GLY A 92 15.41 8.06 0.12
C GLY A 92 14.09 7.60 0.75
N MET A 93 14.11 7.45 2.08
CA MET A 93 13.00 6.90 2.87
C MET A 93 12.78 7.77 4.11
N ASP A 94 11.57 7.75 4.66
CA ASP A 94 11.29 8.21 6.02
C ASP A 94 11.21 7.00 6.97
N CYS A 95 10.85 7.22 8.23
CA CYS A 95 10.72 6.13 9.21
C CYS A 95 9.64 5.11 8.81
N TRP A 96 8.56 5.56 8.17
CA TRP A 96 7.43 4.72 7.79
C TRP A 96 7.78 3.81 6.61
N THR A 97 8.25 4.42 5.52
CA THR A 97 8.60 3.71 4.30
C THR A 97 9.83 2.81 4.48
N PHE A 98 10.77 3.18 5.35
CA PHE A 98 11.86 2.28 5.76
C PHE A 98 11.34 0.99 6.38
N PHE A 99 10.43 1.11 7.35
CA PHE A 99 9.82 -0.03 8.04
C PHE A 99 9.07 -0.94 7.06
N GLU A 100 8.21 -0.35 6.22
CA GLU A 100 7.41 -1.09 5.24
C GLU A 100 8.32 -1.81 4.23
N ILE A 101 9.31 -1.12 3.65
CA ILE A 101 10.24 -1.73 2.70
C ILE A 101 11.00 -2.90 3.34
N ALA A 102 11.46 -2.76 4.59
CA ALA A 102 12.16 -3.83 5.28
C ALA A 102 11.27 -5.06 5.49
N LEU A 103 10.04 -4.87 5.98
CA LEU A 103 9.10 -5.93 6.26
C LEU A 103 8.62 -6.61 4.96
N SER A 104 8.18 -5.82 3.98
CA SER A 104 7.63 -6.33 2.72
C SER A 104 8.70 -7.04 1.89
N PHE A 105 9.96 -6.57 1.92
CA PHE A 105 11.07 -7.30 1.30
C PHE A 105 11.32 -8.64 2.01
N ALA A 106 11.27 -8.68 3.35
CA ALA A 106 11.40 -9.92 4.11
C ALA A 106 10.27 -10.93 3.79
N ARG A 107 9.03 -10.45 3.58
CA ARG A 107 7.92 -11.27 3.10
C ARG A 107 8.16 -11.80 1.68
N MET A 108 8.62 -10.95 0.76
CA MET A 108 8.98 -11.36 -0.61
C MET A 108 10.03 -12.48 -0.64
N LEU A 109 11.03 -12.43 0.24
CA LEU A 109 12.03 -13.49 0.37
C LEU A 109 11.47 -14.84 0.84
N ASN A 110 10.21 -14.90 1.29
CA ASN A 110 9.52 -16.17 1.62
C ASN A 110 9.00 -16.89 0.38
N GLU A 111 9.07 -16.27 -0.79
CA GLU A 111 8.68 -16.87 -2.05
C GLU A 111 9.86 -17.52 -2.77
N PRO A 112 9.59 -18.38 -3.77
CA PRO A 112 10.62 -18.85 -4.67
C PRO A 112 11.45 -17.69 -5.24
N GLN A 113 12.76 -17.89 -5.41
CA GLN A 113 13.67 -16.82 -5.87
C GLN A 113 13.29 -16.21 -7.23
N SER A 114 12.54 -16.94 -8.06
CA SER A 114 11.97 -16.42 -9.32
C SER A 114 11.03 -15.24 -9.12
N ASN A 115 10.44 -15.09 -7.93
CA ASN A 115 9.51 -14.03 -7.58
C ASN A 115 10.17 -12.88 -6.83
N TRP A 116 11.50 -12.86 -6.69
CA TRP A 116 12.21 -11.77 -6.01
C TRP A 116 12.37 -10.59 -6.97
N THR A 117 11.23 -9.98 -7.33
CA THR A 117 11.14 -8.89 -8.30
C THR A 117 10.60 -7.61 -7.67
N PRO A 118 10.88 -6.44 -8.28
CA PRO A 118 10.30 -5.17 -7.85
C PRO A 118 8.76 -5.18 -7.74
N GLU A 119 8.07 -5.82 -8.68
CA GLU A 119 6.62 -5.94 -8.70
C GLU A 119 6.11 -6.75 -7.51
N ARG A 120 6.84 -7.80 -7.12
CA ARG A 120 6.48 -8.59 -5.95
C ARG A 120 6.72 -7.83 -4.65
N LEU A 121 7.76 -7.01 -4.59
CA LEU A 121 7.95 -6.09 -3.47
C LEU A 121 6.77 -5.08 -3.39
N LEU A 122 6.38 -4.48 -4.51
CA LEU A 122 5.23 -3.57 -4.57
C LEU A 122 3.92 -4.24 -4.13
N HIS A 123 3.73 -5.51 -4.48
CA HIS A 123 2.58 -6.28 -4.00
C HIS A 123 2.57 -6.43 -2.48
N TYR A 124 3.70 -6.72 -1.84
CA TYR A 124 3.75 -6.80 -0.37
C TYR A 124 3.61 -5.44 0.30
N ILE A 125 4.13 -4.38 -0.32
CA ILE A 125 3.85 -3.01 0.11
C ILE A 125 2.35 -2.73 0.06
N GLU A 126 1.67 -3.11 -1.03
CA GLU A 126 0.22 -2.96 -1.14
C GLU A 126 -0.52 -3.71 -0.04
N LEU A 127 -0.14 -4.97 0.16
CA LEU A 127 -0.72 -5.87 1.13
C LEU A 127 -0.67 -5.29 2.55
N ASP A 128 0.47 -4.71 2.95
CA ASP A 128 0.71 -4.17 4.29
C ASP A 128 0.15 -2.73 4.45
N ARG A 129 0.34 -1.84 3.46
CA ARG A 129 0.10 -0.38 3.56
C ARG A 129 -1.36 0.04 3.41
N TYR A 130 -2.16 -0.72 2.66
CA TYR A 130 -3.53 -0.31 2.32
C TYR A 130 -4.56 -1.09 3.11
N ARG A 131 -5.69 -0.44 3.40
CA ARG A 131 -6.81 -1.03 4.13
C ARG A 131 -7.35 -2.22 3.36
N SER A 132 -7.54 -3.35 4.06
CA SER A 132 -7.90 -4.63 3.43
C SER A 132 -6.84 -5.18 2.45
N GLY A 133 -5.71 -4.50 2.29
CA GLY A 133 -4.60 -4.89 1.42
C GLY A 133 -4.80 -4.56 -0.04
N GLU A 134 -5.64 -3.57 -0.32
CA GLU A 134 -6.01 -3.16 -1.67
C GLU A 134 -5.87 -1.64 -1.80
N CYS A 135 -5.07 -1.19 -2.76
CA CYS A 135 -4.98 0.21 -3.12
C CYS A 135 -6.09 0.55 -4.11
N THR A 136 -7.10 1.30 -3.67
CA THR A 136 -8.25 1.65 -4.52
C THR A 136 -8.01 2.82 -5.46
N GLY A 137 -6.78 3.36 -5.50
CA GLY A 137 -6.45 4.61 -6.21
C GLY A 137 -6.73 5.88 -5.39
N GLU A 138 -7.39 5.74 -4.23
CA GLU A 138 -7.80 6.84 -3.36
C GLU A 138 -6.86 7.00 -2.17
N TYR A 139 -6.51 8.24 -1.81
CA TYR A 139 -5.62 8.57 -0.69
C TYR A 139 -6.06 7.94 0.65
N LEU A 140 -7.37 7.86 0.90
CA LEU A 140 -7.93 7.31 2.14
C LEU A 140 -7.93 5.77 2.20
N SER A 141 -7.56 5.09 1.11
CA SER A 141 -7.31 3.64 1.14
C SER A 141 -6.00 3.31 1.89
N ARG A 142 -5.06 4.26 1.97
CA ARG A 142 -3.80 4.11 2.72
C ARG A 142 -4.04 4.18 4.23
N LEU A 143 -3.33 3.34 4.99
CA LEU A 143 -3.35 3.34 6.44
C LEU A 143 -2.34 4.38 6.96
N HIS A 144 -2.83 5.57 7.32
CA HIS A 144 -1.98 6.71 7.75
C HIS A 144 -1.55 6.66 9.22
N TYR A 145 -2.23 5.86 10.04
CA TYR A 145 -1.95 5.70 11.47
C TYR A 145 -1.37 4.31 11.77
N LEU A 146 -0.37 4.24 12.64
CA LEU A 146 0.26 2.96 13.04
C LEU A 146 -0.73 2.02 13.70
N GLU A 147 -1.66 2.56 14.48
CA GLU A 147 -2.71 1.79 15.14
C GLU A 147 -3.66 1.15 14.12
N ASP A 148 -4.05 1.92 13.09
CA ASP A 148 -4.86 1.43 11.97
C ASP A 148 -4.11 0.35 11.18
N TRP A 149 -2.82 0.61 10.88
CA TRP A 149 -1.94 -0.36 10.22
C TRP A 149 -1.88 -1.67 11.00
N LEU A 150 -1.62 -1.60 12.31
CA LEU A 150 -1.51 -2.76 13.17
C LEU A 150 -2.84 -3.51 13.28
N TYR A 151 -3.95 -2.79 13.44
CA TYR A 151 -5.27 -3.39 13.60
C TYR A 151 -5.76 -4.06 12.32
N ASP A 152 -5.58 -3.44 11.15
CA ASP A 152 -5.97 -4.03 9.87
C ASP A 152 -5.15 -5.29 9.57
N ASN A 153 -3.83 -5.21 9.74
CA ASN A 153 -2.94 -6.33 9.49
C ASN A 153 -3.10 -7.47 10.54
N ASP A 154 -3.44 -7.18 11.81
CA ASP A 154 -3.73 -8.23 12.82
C ASP A 154 -5.03 -8.96 12.49
N ARG A 155 -6.09 -8.24 12.08
CA ARG A 155 -7.34 -8.86 11.62
C ARG A 155 -7.16 -9.76 10.42
N ARG A 156 -6.20 -9.43 9.54
CA ARG A 156 -5.85 -10.21 8.36
C ARG A 156 -4.81 -11.30 8.63
N GLY A 157 -4.36 -11.44 9.89
CA GLY A 157 -3.39 -12.46 10.30
C GLY A 157 -1.96 -12.22 9.80
N LEU A 158 -1.64 -11.01 9.33
CA LEU A 158 -0.33 -10.65 8.78
C LEU A 158 0.68 -10.25 9.86
N VAL A 159 0.17 -9.77 11.01
CA VAL A 159 0.93 -9.44 12.21
C VAL A 159 0.16 -9.87 13.45
N VAL A 160 0.81 -9.82 14.61
CA VAL A 160 0.16 -10.08 15.90
C VAL A 160 0.37 -8.87 16.82
N ALA A 161 -0.72 -8.22 17.21
CA ALA A 161 -0.70 -7.15 18.18
C ALA A 161 -0.38 -7.69 19.58
N ARG A 162 0.91 -7.73 19.94
CA ARG A 162 1.37 -8.30 21.22
C ARG A 162 0.99 -7.44 22.43
N ALA A 163 1.03 -6.11 22.32
CA ALA A 163 0.72 -5.21 23.44
C ALA A 163 -0.72 -5.36 23.97
N ALA A 164 -1.67 -5.72 23.12
CA ALA A 164 -3.05 -6.00 23.50
C ALA A 164 -3.25 -7.39 24.13
N ARG A 165 -2.26 -8.29 24.01
CA ARG A 165 -2.33 -9.69 24.48
C ARG A 165 -1.40 -9.98 25.66
N ALA A 166 -0.37 -9.16 25.88
CA ALA A 166 0.70 -9.46 26.83
C ALA A 166 0.36 -9.11 28.29
N HIS A 167 -0.58 -8.22 28.55
CA HIS A 167 -0.90 -7.81 29.92
C HIS A 167 -2.39 -7.46 29.99
N GLY A 168 -3.02 -7.54 31.16
CA GLY A 168 -4.40 -7.07 31.41
C GLY A 168 -4.57 -5.55 31.22
N SER A 169 -3.95 -4.97 30.18
CA SER A 169 -4.10 -3.61 29.74
C SER A 169 -5.50 -3.41 29.16
N GLN A 170 -6.19 -2.37 29.65
CA GLN A 170 -7.44 -1.94 29.05
C GLN A 170 -7.18 -1.53 27.59
N ARG A 171 -8.01 -2.03 26.68
CA ARG A 171 -8.11 -1.49 25.32
C ARG A 171 -8.53 -0.03 25.41
N PHE A 172 -7.57 0.89 25.30
CA PHE A 172 -7.86 2.28 24.99
C PHE A 172 -7.93 2.41 23.47
N ILE A 173 -9.15 2.42 22.93
CA ILE A 173 -9.38 2.86 21.54
C ILE A 173 -9.55 4.37 21.61
N ALA A 174 -8.46 5.11 21.42
CA ALA A 174 -8.56 6.54 21.14
C ALA A 174 -8.89 6.71 19.66
N PRO A 175 -9.89 7.54 19.28
CA PRO A 175 -10.10 7.86 17.89
C PRO A 175 -8.88 8.61 17.35
N ALA A 176 -8.31 8.14 16.24
CA ALA A 176 -7.27 8.85 15.50
C ALA A 176 -7.87 10.11 14.88
N LEU A 177 -7.68 11.25 15.55
CA LEU A 177 -8.30 12.52 15.16
C LEU A 177 -7.28 13.57 14.68
N SER A 178 -5.97 13.29 14.62
CA SER A 178 -4.98 14.34 14.35
C SER A 178 -5.13 14.95 12.97
N ASP A 179 -5.25 14.14 11.92
CA ASP A 179 -5.26 14.65 10.55
C ASP A 179 -6.59 15.31 10.19
N SER A 180 -7.69 14.86 10.83
CA SER A 180 -9.01 15.48 10.68
C SER A 180 -9.08 16.91 11.21
N LYS A 181 -8.14 17.31 12.09
CA LYS A 181 -8.10 18.64 12.70
C LYS A 181 -7.36 19.69 11.87
N GLU A 182 -6.51 19.29 10.93
CA GLU A 182 -5.70 20.20 10.09
C GLU A 182 -5.74 19.85 8.59
N PRO A 183 -6.92 19.81 7.94
CA PRO A 183 -7.03 19.37 6.53
C PRO A 183 -6.24 20.25 5.55
N ARG A 184 -5.99 21.52 5.88
CA ARG A 184 -5.24 22.46 5.04
C ARG A 184 -3.74 22.16 4.92
N ARG A 185 -3.20 21.24 5.73
CA ARG A 185 -1.78 20.85 5.68
C ARG A 185 -1.49 19.83 4.57
N TRP A 186 -2.54 19.21 4.04
CA TRP A 186 -2.48 18.08 3.11
C TRP A 186 -3.06 18.40 1.72
N ASN A 187 -3.37 19.69 1.46
CA ASN A 187 -3.87 20.21 0.18
C ASN A 187 -2.79 20.99 -0.57
#